data_AF-U2RT58-F1
#
_entry.id   AF-U2RT58-F1
#
_cell.length_a   1.000
_cell.length_b   1.000
_cell.length_c   1.000
_cell.angle_alpha   90.00
_cell.angle_beta   90.00
_cell.angle_gamma   90.00
#
_symmetry.space_group_name_H-M   'P 1'
#
loop_
_entity.id
_entity.type
_entity.pdbx_description
1 polymer ?
#
loop_
_entity_poly.entity_id
_entity_poly.type
_entity_poly.pdbx_seq_one_letter_code
_entity_poly.pdbx_strand_id
1 'polypeptide(L)'
;MMQTIDLRGVQPTRAAFERLVPRPVVDVGVAMHVATELIDDVRARGAAALREQAERFDGGAPATVRVSAEDIAAAVEALPAEVRAALEEAIARVR
;
A
#
# COMPACT_ATOMS: atom_id res chain seq x y z
N MET A 1 -12.26 -18.35 -17.93
CA MET A 1 -12.32 -19.80 -17.68
C MET A 1 -11.19 -20.15 -16.73
N MET A 2 -11.48 -20.73 -15.57
CA MET A 2 -10.43 -21.11 -14.60
C MET A 2 -9.67 -22.33 -15.12
N GLN A 3 -8.33 -22.29 -15.07
CA GLN A 3 -7.45 -23.39 -15.49
C GLN A 3 -6.95 -24.13 -14.25
N THR A 4 -7.15 -25.45 -14.22
CA THR A 4 -6.64 -26.31 -13.14
C THR A 4 -5.31 -26.92 -13.57
N ILE A 5 -4.27 -26.75 -12.76
CA ILE A 5 -2.93 -27.33 -12.98
C ILE A 5 -2.70 -28.39 -11.90
N ASP A 6 -2.64 -29.66 -12.28
CA ASP A 6 -2.33 -30.76 -11.35
C ASP A 6 -0.81 -30.98 -11.26
N LEU A 7 -0.25 -30.70 -10.08
CA LEU A 7 1.19 -30.85 -9.81
C LEU A 7 1.51 -32.12 -9.00
N ARG A 8 0.51 -32.97 -8.70
CA ARG A 8 0.71 -34.16 -7.89
C ARG A 8 1.57 -35.18 -8.64
N GLY A 9 2.55 -35.76 -7.96
CA GLY A 9 3.45 -36.77 -8.53
C GLY A 9 4.47 -36.22 -9.54
N VAL A 10 4.51 -34.90 -9.75
CA VAL A 10 5.45 -34.23 -10.64
C VAL A 10 6.48 -33.46 -9.81
N GLN A 11 7.74 -33.48 -10.24
CA GLN A 11 8.80 -32.63 -9.71
C GLN A 11 9.34 -31.75 -10.85
N PRO A 12 8.64 -30.66 -11.21
CA PRO A 12 9.09 -29.78 -12.28
C PRO A 12 10.42 -29.14 -11.89
N THR A 13 11.29 -28.94 -12.88
CA THR A 13 12.44 -28.05 -12.68
C THR A 13 11.92 -26.63 -12.39
N ARG A 14 12.74 -25.79 -11.74
CA ARG A 14 12.37 -24.39 -11.45
C ARG A 14 11.84 -23.66 -12.69
N ALA A 15 12.51 -23.82 -13.83
CA ALA A 15 12.08 -23.21 -15.09
C ALA A 15 10.74 -23.75 -15.60
N ALA A 16 10.44 -25.05 -15.39
CA ALA A 16 9.14 -25.62 -15.72
C ALA A 16 8.03 -25.11 -14.81
N PHE A 17 8.33 -24.93 -13.52
CA PHE A 17 7.39 -24.34 -12.56
C PHE A 17 7.05 -22.89 -12.88
N GLU A 18 8.04 -22.06 -13.22
CA GLU A 18 7.85 -20.65 -13.61
C GLU A 18 6.97 -20.50 -14.87
N ARG A 19 6.97 -21.48 -15.78
CA ARG A 19 6.06 -21.50 -16.94
C ARG A 19 4.65 -21.95 -16.60
N LEU A 20 4.50 -22.87 -15.64
CA LEU A 20 3.18 -23.37 -15.20
C LEU A 20 2.44 -22.32 -14.36
N VAL A 21 3.17 -21.53 -13.57
CA VAL A 21 2.62 -20.47 -12.73
C VAL A 21 3.31 -19.16 -13.07
N PRO A 22 3.05 -18.61 -14.27
CA PRO A 22 3.72 -17.40 -14.71
C PRO A 22 3.29 -16.23 -13.83
N ARG A 23 4.27 -15.45 -13.35
CA ARG A 23 3.97 -14.14 -12.78
C ARG A 23 3.58 -13.19 -13.92
N PRO A 24 2.53 -12.38 -13.76
CA PRO A 24 2.24 -11.31 -14.69
C PRO A 24 3.48 -10.42 -14.87
N VAL A 25 3.89 -10.20 -16.12
CA VAL A 25 4.87 -9.18 -16.46
C VAL A 25 4.09 -7.88 -16.65
N VAL A 26 4.33 -6.91 -15.78
CA VAL A 26 3.67 -5.59 -15.83
C VAL A 26 4.71 -4.56 -16.26
N ASP A 27 4.41 -3.80 -17.30
CA ASP A 27 5.20 -2.63 -17.68
C ASP A 27 4.93 -1.49 -16.71
N VAL A 28 5.93 -1.12 -15.93
CA VAL A 28 5.87 -0.05 -14.93
C VAL A 28 6.44 1.27 -15.44
N GLY A 29 6.90 1.35 -16.69
CA GLY A 29 7.66 2.49 -17.22
C GLY A 29 6.94 3.83 -17.12
N VAL A 30 5.64 3.87 -17.42
CA VAL A 30 4.82 5.09 -17.31
C VAL A 30 4.72 5.56 -15.85
N ALA A 31 4.46 4.64 -14.92
CA ALA A 31 4.34 4.97 -13.51
C ALA A 31 5.69 5.44 -12.92
N MET A 32 6.81 4.86 -13.39
CA MET A 32 8.15 5.25 -12.95
C MET A 32 8.48 6.70 -13.29
N HIS A 33 8.08 7.18 -14.47
CA HIS A 33 8.31 8.57 -14.86
C HIS A 33 7.57 9.53 -13.92
N VAL A 34 6.27 9.33 -13.74
CA VAL A 34 5.43 10.15 -12.84
C VAL A 34 5.93 10.10 -11.39
N ALA A 35 6.29 8.91 -10.90
CA ALA A 35 6.83 8.78 -9.54
C ALA A 35 8.14 9.56 -9.37
N THR A 36 9.01 9.57 -10.38
CA THR A 36 10.26 10.34 -10.35
C THR A 36 9.98 11.83 -10.24
N GLU A 37 9.04 12.35 -11.05
CA GLU A 37 8.65 13.77 -10.99
C GLU A 37 8.09 14.16 -9.61
N LEU A 38 7.19 13.34 -9.04
CA LEU A 38 6.62 13.59 -7.72
C LEU A 38 7.69 13.61 -6.61
N ILE A 39 8.66 12.71 -6.68
CA ILE A 39 9.77 12.61 -5.73
C ILE A 39 10.72 13.81 -5.87
N ASP A 40 11.08 14.19 -7.10
CA ASP A 40 11.97 15.31 -7.37
C ASP A 40 11.35 16.64 -6.92
N ASP A 41 10.04 16.80 -7.10
CA ASP A 41 9.30 17.94 -6.58
C ASP A 41 9.36 18.04 -5.05
N VAL A 42 9.16 16.91 -4.36
CA VAL A 42 9.25 16.88 -2.89
C VAL A 42 10.69 17.12 -2.43
N ARG A 43 11.70 16.61 -3.15
CA ARG A 43 13.11 16.88 -2.86
C ARG A 43 13.44 18.38 -3.00
N ALA A 44 12.88 19.05 -3.99
CA ALA A 44 13.16 20.47 -4.26
C ALA A 44 12.35 21.42 -3.37
N ARG A 45 11.07 21.11 -3.11
CA ARG A 45 10.09 22.04 -2.53
C ARG A 45 9.49 21.57 -1.20
N GLY A 46 9.75 20.34 -0.79
CA GLY A 46 9.31 19.77 0.47
C GLY A 46 7.78 19.76 0.62
N ALA A 47 7.30 20.26 1.76
CA ALA A 47 5.87 20.22 2.12
C ALA A 47 4.96 21.00 1.15
N ALA A 48 5.48 21.99 0.42
CA ALA A 48 4.70 22.70 -0.58
C ALA A 48 4.27 21.78 -1.73
N ALA A 49 5.18 20.94 -2.22
CA ALA A 49 4.88 19.93 -3.24
C ALA A 49 3.86 18.90 -2.72
N LEU A 50 4.04 18.41 -1.49
CA LEU A 50 3.08 17.47 -0.88
C LEU A 50 1.67 18.06 -0.79
N ARG A 51 1.56 19.35 -0.44
CA ARG A 51 0.27 20.04 -0.35
C ARG A 51 -0.41 20.13 -1.71
N GLU A 52 0.32 20.53 -2.75
CA GLU A 52 -0.20 20.56 -4.13
C GLU A 52 -0.62 19.16 -4.65
N GLN A 53 0.15 18.13 -4.31
CA GLN A 53 -0.16 16.75 -4.66
C GLN A 53 -1.46 16.28 -3.96
N ALA A 54 -1.63 16.59 -2.67
CA ALA A 54 -2.85 16.25 -1.93
C ALA A 54 -4.09 16.98 -2.46
N GLU A 55 -3.98 18.28 -2.81
CA GLU A 55 -5.08 19.01 -3.49
C GLU A 55 -5.52 18.29 -4.78
N ARG A 56 -4.55 17.76 -5.53
CA ARG A 56 -4.80 17.13 -6.84
C ARG A 56 -5.34 15.71 -6.74
N PHE A 57 -4.83 14.91 -5.80
CA PHE A 57 -5.08 13.47 -5.76
C PHE A 57 -6.01 13.02 -4.63
N ASP A 58 -6.04 13.75 -3.52
CA ASP A 58 -6.74 13.34 -2.29
C ASP A 58 -8.03 14.15 -2.02
N GLY A 59 -8.34 15.12 -2.88
CA GLY A 59 -9.54 15.97 -2.79
C GLY A 59 -9.41 17.17 -1.86
N GLY A 60 -8.20 17.46 -1.37
CA GLY A 60 -7.90 18.64 -0.55
C GLY A 60 -6.64 18.44 0.28
N ALA A 61 -5.91 19.52 0.57
CA ALA A 61 -4.69 19.41 1.36
C ALA A 61 -4.90 19.74 2.85
N PRO A 62 -4.36 18.91 3.77
CA PRO A 62 -4.46 19.17 5.20
C PRO A 62 -3.59 20.37 5.60
N ALA A 63 -3.98 21.04 6.69
CA ALA A 63 -3.25 22.19 7.22
C ALA A 63 -1.82 21.82 7.69
N THR A 64 -1.62 20.58 8.13
CA THR A 64 -0.32 20.06 8.54
C THR A 64 -0.16 18.60 8.08
N VAL A 65 1.07 18.19 7.81
CA VAL A 65 1.38 16.80 7.45
C VAL A 65 1.26 15.86 8.66
N ARG A 66 1.55 16.36 9.86
CA ARG A 66 1.55 15.57 11.09
C ARG A 66 0.19 15.64 11.77
N VAL A 67 -0.46 14.49 11.93
CA VAL A 67 -1.70 14.37 12.71
C VAL A 67 -1.43 14.71 14.19
N SER A 68 -2.34 15.44 14.82
CA SER A 68 -2.21 15.80 16.23
C SER A 68 -2.42 14.58 17.15
N ALA A 69 -1.83 14.61 18.34
CA ALA A 69 -2.04 13.55 19.32
C ALA A 69 -3.51 13.46 19.78
N GLU A 70 -4.20 14.60 19.79
CA GLU A 70 -5.62 14.70 20.15
C GLU A 70 -6.50 14.01 19.11
N ASP A 71 -6.28 14.26 17.81
CA ASP A 71 -7.04 13.61 16.74
C ASP A 71 -6.83 12.09 16.76
N ILE A 72 -5.61 11.62 17.08
CA ILE A 72 -5.31 10.20 17.23
C ILE A 72 -6.10 9.60 18.40
N ALA A 73 -6.09 10.26 19.56
CA ALA A 73 -6.82 9.80 20.73
C ALA A 73 -8.33 9.73 20.47
N ALA A 74 -8.89 10.78 19.87
CA ALA A 74 -10.29 10.85 19.50
C ALA A 74 -10.68 9.73 18.51
N ALA A 75 -9.83 9.45 17.51
CA ALA A 75 -10.07 8.36 16.56
C ALA A 75 -10.07 6.99 17.24
N VAL A 76 -9.19 6.76 18.22
CA VAL A 76 -9.16 5.51 19.00
C VAL A 76 -10.39 5.38 19.88
N GLU A 77 -10.82 6.46 20.53
CA GLU A 77 -12.03 6.48 21.37
C GLU A 77 -13.31 6.26 20.56
N ALA A 78 -13.34 6.73 19.32
CA ALA A 78 -14.49 6.56 18.42
C ALA A 78 -14.63 5.15 17.83
N LEU A 79 -13.67 4.25 18.06
CA LEU A 79 -13.74 2.88 17.54
C LEU A 79 -14.90 2.10 18.18
N PRO A 80 -15.68 1.33 17.40
CA PRO A 80 -16.57 0.33 17.97
C PRO A 80 -15.78 -0.66 18.85
N ALA A 81 -16.34 -1.00 20.01
CA ALA A 81 -15.66 -1.83 21.00
C ALA A 81 -15.16 -3.18 20.44
N GLU A 82 -15.94 -3.80 19.56
CA GLU A 82 -15.59 -5.06 18.91
C GLU A 82 -14.39 -4.91 17.96
N VAL A 83 -14.31 -3.80 17.22
CA VAL A 83 -13.17 -3.50 16.33
C VAL A 83 -11.90 -3.28 17.15
N ARG A 84 -12.01 -2.52 18.24
CA ARG A 84 -10.87 -2.28 19.14
C ARG A 84 -10.34 -3.59 19.72
N ALA A 85 -11.21 -4.45 20.24
CA ALA A 85 -10.82 -5.74 20.79
C ALA A 85 -10.15 -6.64 19.74
N ALA A 86 -10.67 -6.67 18.51
CA ALA A 86 -10.08 -7.45 17.42
C ALA A 86 -8.68 -6.96 17.04
N LEU A 87 -8.47 -5.64 16.98
CA LEU A 87 -7.16 -5.05 16.70
C LEU A 87 -6.16 -5.33 17.83
N GLU A 88 -6.59 -5.24 19.09
CA GLU A 88 -5.73 -5.54 20.25
C GLU A 88 -5.27 -7.00 20.26
N GLU A 89 -6.17 -7.95 19.96
CA GLU A 89 -5.82 -9.37 19.83
C GLU A 89 -4.87 -9.61 18.65
N ALA A 90 -5.11 -8.98 17.49
CA ALA A 90 -4.21 -9.09 16.34
C ALA A 90 -2.80 -8.56 16.67
N ILE A 91 -2.70 -7.43 17.36
CA ILE A 91 -1.43 -6.86 17.84
C ILE A 91 -0.72 -7.85 18.77
N ALA A 92 -1.44 -8.48 19.70
CA ALA A 92 -0.87 -9.44 20.63
C ALA A 92 -0.31 -10.70 19.94
N ARG A 93 -0.94 -11.16 18.85
CA ARG A 93 -0.51 -12.36 18.11
C ARG A 93 0.63 -12.13 17.13
N VAL A 94 0.75 -10.91 16.60
CA VAL A 94 1.79 -10.57 15.61
C VAL A 94 3.13 -10.22 16.30
N ARG A 95 3.09 -9.70 17.53
CA ARG A 95 4.27 -9.41 18.34
C ARG A 95 4.98 -10.69 18.79
#